data_AF-A0A1W2AMM0-F1
#
_entry.id   AF-A0A1W2AMM0-F1
#
_cell.length_a   1.000
_cell.length_b   1.000
_cell.length_c   1.000
_cell.angle_alpha   90.00
_cell.angle_beta   90.00
_cell.angle_gamma   90.00
#
_symmetry.space_group_name_H-M   'P 1'
#
loop_
_entity.id
_entity.type
_entity.pdbx_description
1 polymer ?
#
loop_
_entity_poly.entity_id
_entity_poly.type
_entity_poly.pdbx_seq_one_letter_code
_entity_poly.pdbx_strand_id
1 'polypeptide(L)'
;MVRVTIGIRGQVTLDPDLMEELGVKPGDEIDIEVPARSDLPKSANEPKGSVVALRGLFAHKANRPVSIEEMNEAVAAGWAGEVKL
;
A
#
# COMPACT_ATOMS: atom_id res chain seq x y z
N MET A 1 7.11 16.03 -14.29
CA MET A 1 6.53 15.23 -13.19
C MET A 1 7.67 14.48 -12.55
N VAL A 2 8.01 14.80 -11.30
CA VAL A 2 9.16 14.22 -10.60
C VAL A 2 8.64 13.37 -9.44
N ARG A 3 9.25 12.21 -9.21
CA ARG A 3 8.90 11.29 -8.12
C ARG A 3 10.05 11.28 -7.13
N VAL A 4 9.77 11.68 -5.91
CA VAL A 4 10.71 11.61 -4.78
C VAL A 4 10.25 10.54 -3.81
N THR A 5 11.19 9.79 -3.26
CA THR A 5 10.91 8.71 -2.31
C THR A 5 11.03 9.26 -0.89
N ILE A 6 10.02 8.96 -0.07
CA ILE A 6 10.05 9.27 1.36
C ILE A 6 10.71 8.10 2.09
N GLY A 7 11.79 8.37 2.81
CA GLY A 7 12.47 7.38 3.64
C GLY A 7 11.68 7.02 4.89
N ILE A 8 12.10 5.96 5.58
CA ILE A 8 11.42 5.42 6.78
C ILE A 8 11.27 6.48 7.90
N ARG A 9 12.19 7.46 7.95
CA ARG A 9 12.17 8.55 8.93
C ARG A 9 11.41 9.79 8.47
N GLY A 10 10.70 9.73 7.34
CA GLY A 10 10.03 10.89 6.75
C GLY A 10 10.94 11.84 5.98
N GLN A 11 12.23 11.49 5.82
CA GLN A 11 13.17 12.30 5.03
C GLN A 11 12.84 12.19 3.53
N VAL A 12 12.94 13.31 2.81
CA VAL A 12 12.84 13.37 1.34
C VAL A 12 14.24 13.55 0.80
N THR A 13 14.63 12.72 -0.16
CA THR A 13 15.90 12.87 -0.88
C THR A 13 15.63 13.51 -2.23
N LEU A 14 16.35 14.60 -2.52
CA LEU A 14 16.30 15.30 -3.80
C LEU A 14 17.54 14.89 -4.60
N ASP A 15 17.33 14.50 -5.86
CA ASP A 15 18.43 14.26 -6.78
C ASP A 15 19.12 15.58 -7.16
N PRO A 16 20.42 15.58 -7.49
CA PRO A 16 21.16 16.80 -7.81
C PRO A 16 20.51 17.66 -8.91
N ASP A 17 19.97 17.03 -9.96
CA ASP A 17 19.29 17.71 -11.07
C ASP A 17 18.04 18.47 -10.58
N LEU A 18 17.30 17.87 -9.63
CA LEU A 18 16.12 18.49 -9.04
C LEU A 18 16.49 19.64 -8.09
N MET A 19 17.61 19.52 -7.37
CA MET A 19 18.12 20.62 -6.54
C MET A 19 18.49 21.84 -7.40
N GLU A 20 19.09 21.61 -8.57
CA GLU A 20 19.43 22.68 -9.53
C GLU A 20 18.18 23.36 -10.09
N GLU A 21 17.18 22.59 -10.53
CA GLU A 21 15.91 23.14 -11.03
C GLU A 21 15.14 23.93 -9.96
N LEU A 22 15.18 23.48 -8.71
CA LEU A 22 14.55 24.17 -7.57
C LEU A 22 15.41 25.33 -7.04
N GLY A 23 16.67 25.44 -7.47
CA GLY A 23 17.61 26.46 -7.01
C GLY A 23 18.02 26.33 -5.54
N VAL A 24 17.91 25.14 -4.95
CA VAL A 24 18.20 24.86 -3.54
C VAL A 24 19.55 24.18 -3.36
N LYS A 25 20.20 24.42 -2.22
CA LYS A 25 21.51 23.87 -1.87
C LYS A 25 21.46 23.07 -0.58
N PRO A 26 22.42 22.16 -0.35
CA PRO A 26 22.53 21.48 0.93
C PRO A 26 22.68 22.50 2.08
N GLY A 27 21.77 22.45 3.05
CA GLY A 27 21.72 23.38 4.18
C GLY A 27 20.67 24.48 4.06
N ASP A 28 20.01 24.61 2.91
CA ASP A 28 18.87 25.51 2.75
C ASP A 28 17.64 24.96 3.47
N GLU A 29 16.88 25.86 4.09
CA GLU A 29 15.60 25.56 4.71
C GLU A 29 14.48 25.83 3.70
N ILE A 30 13.57 24.88 3.54
CA ILE A 30 12.46 24.96 2.58
C ILE A 30 11.16 24.90 3.36
N ASP A 31 10.39 25.98 3.32
CA ASP A 31 9.04 26.01 3.86
C ASP A 31 8.09 25.28 2.92
N ILE A 32 7.47 24.21 3.42
CA ILE A 32 6.46 23.45 2.69
C ILE A 32 5.10 23.75 3.32
N GLU A 33 4.35 24.66 2.71
CA GLU A 33 2.96 24.88 3.09
C GLU A 33 2.10 23.77 2.44
N VAL A 34 1.63 22.83 3.25
CA VAL A 34 0.67 21.82 2.80
C VAL A 34 -0.72 22.42 3.00
N PRO A 35 -1.45 22.82 1.93
CA PRO A 35 -2.83 23.22 2.09
C PRO A 35 -3.59 22.04 2.70
N ALA A 36 -4.44 22.33 3.70
CA ALA A 36 -5.30 21.32 4.30
C ALA A 36 -6.13 20.65 3.19
N ARG A 37 -5.73 19.43 2.80
CA ARG A 37 -6.45 18.65 1.79
C ARG A 37 -7.82 18.32 2.36
N SER A 38 -8.87 18.97 1.86
CA SER A 38 -10.25 18.50 2.03
C SER A 38 -10.54 17.20 1.27
N ASP A 39 -9.55 16.70 0.53
CA ASP A 39 -9.73 15.61 -0.43
C ASP A 39 -8.34 15.12 -0.89
N LEU A 40 -7.71 14.30 -0.05
CA LEU A 40 -6.60 13.45 -0.46
C LEU A 40 -7.03 12.60 -1.67
N PRO A 41 -6.31 12.59 -2.80
CA PRO A 41 -6.47 11.53 -3.78
C PRO A 41 -6.04 10.24 -3.09
N LYS A 42 -7.05 9.41 -2.79
CA LYS A 42 -6.89 8.02 -2.37
C LYS A 42 -5.80 7.40 -3.23
N SER A 43 -4.78 6.85 -2.58
CA SER A 43 -3.73 6.07 -3.22
C SER A 43 -4.35 5.21 -4.32
N ALA A 44 -3.80 5.25 -5.54
CA ALA A 44 -4.34 4.51 -6.69
C ALA A 44 -4.38 2.98 -6.47
N ASN A 45 -3.87 2.50 -5.34
CA ASN A 45 -3.90 1.11 -4.89
C ASN A 45 -4.75 0.88 -3.62
N GLU A 46 -5.66 1.78 -3.26
CA GLU A 46 -6.65 1.44 -2.24
C GLU A 46 -7.59 0.38 -2.84
N PRO A 47 -7.61 -0.87 -2.33
CA PRO A 47 -8.54 -1.88 -2.81
C PRO A 47 -9.95 -1.31 -2.68
N LYS A 48 -10.68 -1.26 -3.80
CA LYS A 48 -12.07 -0.80 -3.83
C LYS A 48 -12.94 -1.82 -3.10
N GLY A 49 -13.01 -1.71 -1.78
CA GLY A 49 -13.82 -2.57 -0.93
C GLY A 49 -13.29 -2.61 0.48
N SER A 50 -14.19 -2.47 1.46
CA SER A 50 -13.84 -2.72 2.85
C SER A 50 -13.76 -4.23 3.08
N VAL A 51 -12.75 -4.71 3.81
CA VAL A 51 -12.68 -6.10 4.30
C VAL A 51 -13.93 -6.44 5.12
N VAL A 52 -14.54 -5.44 5.77
CA VAL A 52 -15.81 -5.57 6.50
C VAL A 52 -16.95 -6.02 5.57
N ALA A 53 -16.91 -5.65 4.28
CA ALA A 53 -17.91 -6.08 3.30
C ALA A 53 -17.84 -7.59 3.00
N LEU A 54 -16.73 -8.26 3.33
CA LEU A 54 -16.58 -9.72 3.17
C LEU A 54 -17.21 -10.51 4.35
N ARG A 55 -17.70 -9.81 5.38
CA ARG A 55 -18.32 -10.44 6.55
C ARG A 55 -19.50 -11.31 6.11
N GLY A 56 -19.44 -12.60 6.44
CA GLY A 56 -20.51 -13.55 6.16
C GLY A 56 -20.45 -14.21 4.77
N LEU A 57 -19.43 -13.92 3.95
CA LEU A 57 -19.28 -14.52 2.61
C LEU A 57 -19.30 -16.07 2.62
N PHE A 58 -18.80 -16.67 3.69
CA PHE A 58 -18.75 -18.11 3.91
C PHE A 58 -19.75 -18.62 4.96
N ALA A 59 -20.67 -17.77 5.43
CA ALA A 59 -21.71 -18.20 6.36
C ALA A 59 -22.51 -19.34 5.73
N HIS A 60 -22.67 -20.45 6.46
CA HIS A 60 -23.40 -21.66 6.03
C HIS A 60 -22.83 -22.37 4.79
N LYS A 61 -21.63 -22.01 4.32
CA LYS A 61 -20.96 -22.69 3.20
C LYS A 61 -19.92 -23.72 3.63
N ALA A 62 -19.50 -23.69 4.89
CA ALA A 62 -18.59 -24.67 5.46
C ALA A 62 -19.37 -25.75 6.20
N ASN A 63 -19.22 -27.00 5.74
CA ASN A 63 -19.85 -28.17 6.37
C ASN A 63 -19.09 -28.69 7.60
N ARG A 64 -17.83 -28.26 7.77
CA ARG A 64 -16.96 -28.65 8.88
C ARG A 64 -15.92 -27.57 9.21
N PRO A 65 -15.40 -27.52 10.44
CA PRO A 65 -14.19 -26.77 10.75
C PRO A 65 -12.97 -27.34 10.02
N VAL A 66 -12.01 -26.48 9.72
CA VAL A 66 -10.75 -26.79 9.03
C VAL A 66 -9.60 -26.53 10.01
N SER A 67 -8.60 -27.41 10.06
CA SER A 67 -7.42 -27.20 10.90
C SER A 67 -6.49 -26.14 10.32
N ILE A 68 -5.58 -25.62 11.13
CA ILE A 68 -4.58 -24.65 10.68
C ILE A 68 -3.63 -25.27 9.65
N GLU A 69 -3.31 -26.55 9.81
CA GLU A 69 -2.48 -27.33 8.88
C GLU A 69 -3.16 -27.45 7.51
N GLU A 70 -4.43 -27.87 7.49
CA GLU A 70 -5.24 -27.95 6.26
C GLU A 70 -5.34 -26.58 5.55
N MET A 71 -5.45 -25.50 6.32
CA MET A 71 -5.48 -24.13 5.80
C MET A 71 -4.14 -23.72 5.18
N ASN A 72 -3.02 -24.02 5.84
CA ASN A 72 -1.69 -23.70 5.35
C ASN A 72 -1.34 -24.48 4.07
N GLU A 73 -1.71 -25.75 4.00
CA GLU A 73 -1.56 -26.57 2.79
C GLU A 73 -2.34 -25.98 1.61
N ALA A 74 -3.60 -25.58 1.83
CA ALA A 74 -4.43 -24.96 0.79
C ALA A 74 -3.87 -23.61 0.31
N VAL A 75 -3.32 -22.79 1.22
CA VAL A 75 -2.66 -21.52 0.86
C VAL A 75 -1.41 -21.77 0.02
N ALA A 76 -0.58 -22.76 0.40
CA ALA A 76 0.63 -23.11 -0.33
C ALA A 76 0.31 -23.63 -1.75
N ALA A 77 -0.66 -24.53 -1.88
CA ALA A 77 -1.11 -25.06 -3.17
C ALA A 77 -1.70 -23.96 -4.08
N GLY A 78 -2.45 -23.03 -3.50
CA GLY A 78 -2.98 -21.86 -4.22
C GLY A 78 -1.87 -20.94 -4.75
N TRP A 79 -0.85 -20.68 -3.94
CA TRP A 79 0.33 -19.91 -4.36
C TRP A 79 1.12 -20.59 -5.48
N ALA A 80 1.26 -21.92 -5.40
CA ALA A 80 1.93 -22.72 -6.42
C ALA A 80 1.13 -22.88 -7.73
N GLY A 81 -0.13 -22.40 -7.77
CA GLY A 81 -1.01 -22.54 -8.94
C GLY A 81 -1.56 -23.96 -9.14
N GLU A 82 -1.51 -24.78 -8.10
CA GLU A 82 -1.95 -26.19 -8.11
C GLU A 82 -3.47 -26.31 -7.92
N VAL A 83 -4.11 -25.23 -7.45
CA VAL A 83 -5.56 -25.14 -7.29
C VAL A 83 -6.14 -24.35 -8.46
N LYS A 84 -7.05 -24.97 -9.21
CA LYS A 84 -7.90 -24.25 -10.19
C LYS A 84 -9.08 -23.60 -9.46
N LEU A 85 -9.21 -22.29 -9.65
CA LEU A 85 -10.39 -21.50 -9.24
C LEU A 85 -11.59 -21.77 -10.17
#